data_AF-A0A0M1I4A1-F1
#
_entry.id   AF-A0A0M1I4A1-F1
#
_cell.length_a   1.000
_cell.length_b   1.000
_cell.length_c   1.000
_cell.angle_alpha   90.00
_cell.angle_beta   90.00
_cell.angle_gamma   90.00
#
_symmetry.space_group_name_H-M   'P 1'
#
loop_
_entity.id
_entity.type
_entity.pdbx_description
1 polymer ?
#
loop_
_entity_poly.entity_id
_entity_poly.type
_entity_poly.pdbx_seq_one_letter_code
_entity_poly.pdbx_strand_id
1 'polypeptide(L)'
;MSDHPYPHNNNSEIIKNINFPEISWKNLWKFPDDKEIDLAILDLDDVLTHFAKNQDYFYFKCISNNDFIPEHILNSLTHIENVIYAGFPYGWTSHDDVLPISGSGVTATSLKKNHNNSPTFLIDANIYQGSSGCPVFIERKNVENGELSEQYYFAGIIFSKTSFKNNDGEIDTYLVTCIHAKELENLILLKFPSN
;
A
#
# COMPACT_ATOMS: atom_id res chain seq x y z
N MET A 1 -12.12 -32.43 -4.56
CA MET A 1 -10.88 -31.69 -4.22
C MET A 1 -10.21 -31.38 -5.54
N SER A 2 -10.25 -30.14 -6.03
CA SER A 2 -9.62 -29.77 -7.29
C SER A 2 -8.51 -28.76 -7.05
N ASP A 3 -7.29 -29.17 -7.37
CA ASP A 3 -6.03 -28.47 -7.17
C ASP A 3 -5.74 -27.35 -8.18
N HIS A 4 -6.71 -26.47 -8.48
CA HIS A 4 -6.45 -25.30 -9.33
C HIS A 4 -7.30 -24.10 -8.89
N PRO A 5 -6.70 -23.01 -8.37
CA PRO A 5 -7.44 -21.82 -7.93
C PRO A 5 -7.94 -20.93 -9.09
N TYR A 6 -7.61 -21.25 -10.34
CA TYR A 6 -8.04 -20.48 -11.50
C TYR A 6 -8.84 -21.34 -12.48
N PRO A 7 -10.00 -20.87 -12.95
CA PRO A 7 -10.77 -21.58 -13.95
C PRO A 7 -9.98 -21.64 -15.26
N HIS A 8 -9.66 -22.85 -15.71
CA HIS A 8 -9.24 -23.09 -17.08
C HIS A 8 -10.42 -22.75 -18.00
N ASN A 9 -10.43 -21.55 -18.55
CA ASN A 9 -11.34 -21.21 -19.64
C ASN A 9 -10.52 -20.64 -20.80
N ASN A 10 -10.53 -21.37 -21.91
CA ASN A 10 -9.87 -21.06 -23.18
C ASN A 10 -10.56 -19.92 -23.94
N ASN A 11 -11.06 -18.89 -23.24
CA ASN A 11 -11.63 -17.69 -23.85
C ASN A 11 -10.79 -16.49 -23.42
N SER A 12 -10.15 -15.87 -24.40
CA SER A 12 -9.19 -14.77 -24.32
C SER A 12 -9.80 -13.41 -23.92
N GLU A 13 -10.69 -13.39 -22.92
CA GLU A 13 -11.15 -12.14 -22.30
C GLU A 13 -11.05 -12.28 -20.77
N ILE A 14 -9.82 -12.11 -20.26
CA ILE A 14 -9.52 -12.15 -18.82
C ILE A 14 -9.93 -10.81 -18.14
N ILE A 15 -10.28 -9.78 -18.92
CA ILE A 15 -10.60 -8.44 -18.43
C ILE A 15 -12.08 -8.15 -18.65
N LYS A 16 -12.88 -8.25 -17.58
CA LYS A 16 -14.27 -7.77 -17.58
C LYS A 16 -14.24 -6.27 -17.27
N ASN A 17 -14.58 -5.44 -18.25
CA ASN A 17 -14.82 -4.02 -17.98
C ASN A 17 -16.06 -3.89 -17.10
N ILE A 18 -15.90 -3.24 -15.95
CA ILE A 18 -16.98 -3.00 -15.00
C ILE A 18 -17.46 -1.57 -15.20
N ASN A 19 -18.69 -1.42 -15.67
CA ASN A 19 -19.32 -0.10 -15.75
C ASN A 19 -19.75 0.29 -14.35
N PHE A 20 -19.12 1.34 -13.82
CA PHE A 20 -19.58 1.96 -12.58
C PHE A 20 -20.95 2.60 -12.83
N PRO A 21 -21.86 2.58 -11.83
CA PRO A 21 -23.09 3.37 -11.91
C PRO A 21 -22.76 4.84 -12.14
N GLU A 22 -23.74 5.67 -12.51
CA GLU A 22 -23.60 7.13 -12.65
C GLU A 22 -23.45 7.82 -11.27
N ILE A 23 -22.53 7.31 -10.45
CA ILE A 23 -22.05 7.88 -9.20
C ILE A 23 -20.93 8.85 -9.57
N SER A 24 -20.99 10.06 -9.03
CA SER A 24 -19.87 10.99 -9.12
C SER A 24 -18.71 10.44 -8.29
N TRP A 25 -17.84 9.65 -8.92
CA TRP A 25 -16.63 9.07 -8.32
C TRP A 25 -15.75 10.13 -7.65
N LYS A 26 -15.83 11.37 -8.13
CA LYS A 26 -15.15 12.53 -7.53
C LYS A 26 -15.56 12.76 -6.08
N ASN A 27 -16.80 12.46 -5.71
CA ASN A 27 -17.33 12.66 -4.36
C ASN A 27 -17.01 11.50 -3.40
N LEU A 28 -16.50 10.38 -3.94
CA LEU A 28 -16.08 9.22 -3.16
C LEU A 28 -14.68 9.41 -2.55
N TRP A 29 -13.87 10.30 -3.13
CA TRP A 29 -12.56 10.64 -2.59
C TRP A 29 -12.68 11.43 -1.28
N LYS A 30 -12.00 10.96 -0.25
CA LYS A 30 -11.77 11.65 1.02
C LYS A 30 -10.31 12.06 1.12
N PHE A 31 -10.08 13.26 1.65
CA PHE A 31 -8.75 13.84 1.80
C PHE A 31 -8.53 14.24 3.26
N PRO A 32 -7.26 14.24 3.74
CA PRO A 32 -6.88 14.91 4.97
C PRO A 32 -7.28 16.39 4.97
N ASP A 33 -7.49 16.94 6.17
CA ASP A 33 -7.75 18.38 6.32
C ASP A 33 -6.45 19.19 6.13
N ASP A 34 -5.31 18.60 6.51
CA ASP A 34 -3.98 19.14 6.22
C ASP A 34 -3.58 18.85 4.77
N LYS A 35 -3.39 19.90 3.98
CA LYS A 35 -3.07 19.80 2.55
C LYS A 35 -1.63 19.41 2.25
N GLU A 36 -0.76 19.44 3.26
CA GLU A 36 0.63 18.98 3.11
C GLU A 36 0.74 17.45 3.17
N ILE A 37 -0.32 16.76 3.59
CA ILE A 37 -0.39 15.29 3.62
C ILE A 37 -0.93 14.80 2.27
N ASP A 38 -0.04 14.23 1.45
CA ASP A 38 -0.42 13.62 0.16
C ASP A 38 -1.04 12.23 0.36
N LEU A 39 -2.27 12.21 0.86
CA LEU A 39 -3.04 11.00 1.06
C LEU A 39 -4.47 11.21 0.55
N ALA A 40 -5.04 10.17 -0.04
CA ALA A 40 -6.44 10.14 -0.43
C ALA A 40 -7.02 8.75 -0.23
N ILE A 41 -8.29 8.68 0.15
CA ILE A 41 -9.04 7.43 0.28
C ILE A 41 -10.20 7.47 -0.70
N LEU A 42 -10.33 6.44 -1.52
CA LEU A 42 -11.52 6.23 -2.34
C LEU A 42 -12.50 5.33 -1.59
N ASP A 43 -13.64 5.88 -1.21
CA ASP A 43 -14.73 5.10 -0.62
C ASP A 43 -15.37 4.19 -1.68
N LEU A 44 -15.35 2.88 -1.44
CA LEU A 44 -15.92 1.88 -2.34
C LEU A 44 -17.16 1.18 -1.76
N ASP A 45 -17.68 1.60 -0.61
CA ASP A 45 -18.78 0.89 0.06
C ASP A 45 -20.05 0.84 -0.80
N ASP A 46 -20.47 1.99 -1.34
CA ASP A 46 -21.63 2.08 -2.23
C ASP A 46 -21.42 1.31 -3.54
N VAL A 47 -20.17 1.31 -4.05
CA VAL A 47 -19.79 0.58 -5.26
C VAL A 47 -19.93 -0.92 -5.03
N LEU A 48 -19.30 -1.44 -3.98
CA LEU A 48 -19.35 -2.86 -3.63
C LEU A 48 -20.78 -3.31 -3.32
N THR A 49 -21.55 -2.47 -2.63
CA THR A 49 -22.97 -2.73 -2.33
C THR A 49 -23.82 -2.79 -3.60
N HIS A 50 -23.57 -1.93 -4.59
CA HIS A 50 -24.27 -1.95 -5.87
C HIS A 50 -24.04 -3.28 -6.60
N PHE A 51 -22.78 -3.72 -6.74
CA PHE A 51 -22.46 -4.97 -7.42
C PHE A 51 -22.99 -6.20 -6.69
N ALA A 52 -22.89 -6.21 -5.35
CA ALA A 52 -23.44 -7.29 -4.54
C ALA A 52 -24.96 -7.47 -4.74
N LYS A 53 -25.72 -6.37 -4.90
CA LYS A 53 -27.17 -6.42 -5.23
C LYS A 53 -27.45 -7.04 -6.59
N ASN A 54 -26.53 -6.89 -7.55
CA ASN A 54 -26.63 -7.49 -8.88
C ASN A 54 -26.01 -8.90 -8.94
N GLN A 55 -25.63 -9.47 -7.80
CA GLN A 55 -24.95 -10.77 -7.69
C GLN A 55 -23.59 -10.83 -8.42
N ASP A 56 -22.95 -9.67 -8.63
CA ASP A 56 -21.56 -9.57 -9.06
C ASP A 56 -20.67 -9.51 -7.81
N TYR A 57 -19.79 -10.51 -7.64
CA TYR A 57 -18.88 -10.60 -6.51
C TYR A 57 -17.43 -10.40 -6.95
N PHE A 58 -16.68 -9.60 -6.19
CA PHE A 58 -15.26 -9.37 -6.40
C PHE A 58 -14.42 -10.22 -5.44
N TYR A 59 -13.31 -10.74 -5.94
CA TYR A 59 -12.27 -11.28 -5.11
C TYR A 59 -11.20 -10.21 -4.88
N PHE A 60 -10.96 -9.86 -3.64
CA PHE A 60 -9.85 -9.00 -3.22
C PHE A 60 -9.37 -9.42 -1.84
N LYS A 61 -8.10 -9.12 -1.53
CA LYS A 61 -7.57 -9.17 -0.18
C LYS A 61 -7.39 -7.75 0.33
N CYS A 62 -7.85 -7.50 1.55
CA CYS A 62 -7.69 -6.21 2.21
C CYS A 62 -6.52 -6.23 3.18
N ILE A 63 -5.92 -5.06 3.37
CA ILE A 63 -5.21 -4.73 4.59
C ILE A 63 -6.28 -4.45 5.65
N SER A 64 -6.26 -5.24 6.72
CA SER A 64 -7.17 -5.17 7.85
C SER A 64 -6.53 -4.44 9.03
N ASN A 65 -7.32 -4.12 10.05
CA ASN A 65 -6.80 -3.49 11.28
C ASN A 65 -5.74 -4.36 11.98
N ASN A 66 -5.75 -5.68 11.77
CA ASN A 66 -4.75 -6.59 12.35
C ASN A 66 -3.39 -6.52 11.65
N ASP A 67 -3.35 -5.95 10.44
CA ASP A 67 -2.11 -5.81 9.68
C ASP A 67 -1.34 -4.55 10.11
N PHE A 68 -1.97 -3.58 10.78
CA PHE A 68 -1.26 -2.40 11.31
C PHE A 68 -0.27 -2.80 12.39
N ILE A 69 0.85 -2.07 12.50
CA ILE A 69 1.88 -2.34 13.51
C ILE A 69 1.32 -2.06 14.92
N PRO A 70 1.15 -3.09 15.78
CA PRO A 70 0.73 -2.86 17.16
C PRO A 70 1.80 -2.11 17.95
N GLU A 71 1.42 -1.32 18.96
CA GLU A 71 2.37 -0.49 19.72
C GLU A 71 3.52 -1.30 20.35
N HIS A 72 3.24 -2.50 20.88
CA HIS A 72 4.28 -3.38 21.43
C HIS A 72 5.28 -3.86 20.37
N ILE A 73 4.81 -4.13 19.14
CA ILE A 73 5.68 -4.48 18.02
C ILE A 73 6.48 -3.25 17.59
N LEU A 74 5.84 -2.08 17.43
CA LEU A 74 6.50 -0.83 17.09
C LEU A 74 7.65 -0.53 18.05
N ASN A 75 7.43 -0.68 19.35
CA ASN A 75 8.44 -0.49 20.38
C ASN A 75 9.59 -1.50 20.30
N SER A 76 9.31 -2.72 19.84
CA SER A 76 10.32 -3.77 19.62
C SER A 76 11.14 -3.59 18.34
N LEU A 77 10.69 -2.77 17.39
CA LEU A 77 11.42 -2.54 16.14
C LEU A 77 12.77 -1.88 16.43
N THR A 78 13.75 -2.24 15.63
CA THR A 78 15.05 -1.59 15.54
C THR A 78 14.95 -0.31 14.68
N HIS A 79 16.09 0.30 14.36
CA HIS A 79 16.13 1.47 13.48
C HIS A 79 16.09 1.08 11.99
N ILE A 80 16.48 -0.16 11.66
CA ILE A 80 16.60 -0.67 10.29
C ILE A 80 15.84 -1.99 10.25
N GLU A 81 14.66 -1.96 9.66
CA GLU A 81 13.79 -3.13 9.47
C GLU A 81 13.73 -3.50 8.00
N ASN A 82 13.57 -4.79 7.71
CA ASN A 82 13.28 -5.25 6.35
C ASN A 82 11.90 -4.77 5.94
N VAL A 83 11.80 -4.26 4.71
CA VAL A 83 10.51 -3.90 4.11
C VAL A 83 10.26 -4.65 2.82
N ILE A 84 9.00 -4.95 2.57
CA ILE A 84 8.49 -5.40 1.29
C ILE A 84 7.38 -4.47 0.82
N TYR A 85 7.20 -4.37 -0.48
CA TYR A 85 6.12 -3.61 -1.11
C TYR A 85 5.70 -4.29 -2.40
N ALA A 86 4.49 -4.00 -2.87
CA ALA A 86 4.01 -4.49 -4.15
C ALA A 86 3.09 -3.45 -4.81
N GLY A 87 3.21 -3.28 -6.13
CA GLY A 87 2.25 -2.49 -6.90
C GLY A 87 2.61 -2.39 -8.38
N PHE A 88 2.23 -1.29 -9.04
CA PHE A 88 2.17 -1.23 -10.51
C PHE A 88 3.14 -0.17 -11.08
N PRO A 89 4.46 -0.43 -11.08
CA PRO A 89 5.42 0.50 -11.65
C PRO A 89 5.18 0.68 -13.16
N TYR A 90 5.19 1.93 -13.58
CA TYR A 90 4.97 2.34 -14.95
C TYR A 90 5.99 1.70 -15.89
N GLY A 91 5.50 1.12 -16.99
CA GLY A 91 6.32 0.48 -18.02
C GLY A 91 6.73 -0.97 -17.74
N TRP A 92 6.37 -1.53 -16.57
CA TRP A 92 6.66 -2.93 -16.21
C TRP A 92 5.45 -3.84 -16.29
N THR A 93 4.24 -3.27 -16.17
CA THR A 93 2.98 -4.00 -16.33
C THR A 93 2.40 -3.70 -17.71
N SER A 94 1.85 -4.72 -18.36
CA SER A 94 1.23 -4.59 -19.69
C SER A 94 -0.28 -4.72 -19.58
N HIS A 95 -1.02 -4.43 -20.66
CA HIS A 95 -2.46 -4.68 -20.68
C HIS A 95 -2.80 -6.17 -20.52
N ASP A 96 -1.88 -7.07 -20.89
CA ASP A 96 -2.07 -8.51 -20.80
C ASP A 96 -1.58 -9.11 -19.47
N ASP A 97 -0.73 -8.38 -18.73
CA ASP A 97 -0.19 -8.78 -17.43
C ASP A 97 -0.43 -7.68 -16.38
N VAL A 98 -1.49 -7.90 -15.59
CA VAL A 98 -2.00 -6.98 -14.55
C VAL A 98 -1.61 -7.46 -13.15
N LEU A 99 -0.49 -8.18 -13.02
CA LEU A 99 0.03 -8.56 -11.72
C LEU A 99 0.92 -7.45 -11.12
N PRO A 100 0.87 -7.24 -9.79
CA PRO A 100 1.75 -6.28 -9.16
C PRO A 100 3.20 -6.78 -9.17
N ILE A 101 4.14 -5.86 -9.34
CA ILE A 101 5.56 -6.09 -9.16
C ILE A 101 5.89 -5.93 -7.68
N SER A 102 6.43 -6.99 -7.07
CA SER A 102 6.95 -6.98 -5.71
C SER A 102 8.38 -6.45 -5.66
N GLY A 103 8.71 -5.73 -4.59
CA GLY A 103 10.08 -5.35 -4.28
C GLY A 103 10.35 -5.37 -2.77
N SER A 104 11.61 -5.15 -2.41
CA SER A 104 12.08 -5.17 -1.03
C SER A 104 13.14 -4.10 -0.80
N GLY A 105 13.37 -3.76 0.46
CA GLY A 105 14.37 -2.80 0.89
C GLY A 105 14.52 -2.82 2.40
N VAL A 106 14.98 -1.70 2.96
CA VAL A 106 15.04 -1.50 4.42
C VAL A 106 14.53 -0.13 4.83
N THR A 107 14.09 0.03 6.07
CA THR A 107 13.82 1.37 6.61
C THR A 107 15.12 2.16 6.74
N ALA A 108 15.17 3.36 6.17
CA ALA A 108 16.29 4.29 6.27
C ALA A 108 16.13 5.26 7.46
N THR A 109 14.93 5.39 8.01
CA THR A 109 14.65 6.09 9.26
C THR A 109 13.81 5.23 10.20
N SER A 110 13.93 5.45 11.50
CA SER A 110 13.13 4.73 12.49
C SER A 110 11.63 4.99 12.31
N LEU A 111 10.83 3.93 12.31
CA LEU A 111 9.36 4.03 12.31
C LEU A 111 8.78 4.63 13.60
N LYS A 112 9.59 4.80 14.63
CA LYS A 112 9.15 5.33 15.94
C LYS A 112 8.98 6.85 15.95
N LYS A 113 9.41 7.55 14.90
CA LYS A 113 9.41 9.02 14.83
C LYS A 113 9.11 9.50 13.43
N ASN A 114 8.37 10.60 13.38
CA ASN A 114 8.14 11.41 12.19
C ASN A 114 9.47 11.96 11.63
N HIS A 115 9.66 11.85 10.33
CA HIS A 115 10.78 12.44 9.61
C HIS A 115 10.51 13.91 9.28
N ASN A 116 11.46 14.81 9.58
CA ASN A 116 11.36 16.25 9.30
C ASN A 116 10.05 16.92 9.73
N ASN A 117 9.49 16.53 10.88
CA ASN A 117 8.19 17.01 11.39
C ASN A 117 6.98 16.72 10.49
N SER A 118 7.11 15.82 9.51
CA SER A 118 6.04 15.30 8.67
C SER A 118 5.69 13.87 9.11
N PRO A 119 4.43 13.40 8.96
CA PRO A 119 4.02 12.02 9.29
C PRO A 119 4.58 10.99 8.28
N THR A 120 5.88 11.05 8.01
CA THR A 120 6.59 10.25 7.02
C THR A 120 7.81 9.55 7.63
N PHE A 121 8.26 8.50 6.94
CA PHE A 121 9.52 7.81 7.15
C PHE A 121 10.18 7.53 5.81
N LEU A 122 11.47 7.22 5.83
CA LEU A 122 12.25 6.86 4.65
C LEU A 122 12.51 5.36 4.60
N ILE A 123 12.50 4.81 3.39
CA ILE A 123 13.05 3.49 3.07
C ILE A 123 14.17 3.64 2.04
N ASP A 124 15.13 2.72 2.07
CA ASP A 124 16.12 2.52 1.00
C ASP A 124 15.64 1.34 0.14
N ALA A 125 15.15 1.65 -1.07
CA ALA A 125 14.55 0.68 -1.97
C ALA A 125 14.57 1.12 -3.43
N ASN A 126 14.59 0.14 -4.34
CA ASN A 126 14.47 0.37 -5.78
C ASN A 126 13.02 0.60 -6.18
N ILE A 127 12.60 1.86 -6.10
CA ILE A 127 11.25 2.29 -6.49
C ILE A 127 11.28 2.89 -7.89
N TYR A 128 10.21 2.69 -8.66
CA TYR A 128 10.05 3.22 -10.01
C TYR A 128 8.85 4.16 -10.08
N GLN A 129 8.75 4.96 -11.14
CA GLN A 129 7.56 5.76 -11.39
C GLN A 129 6.33 4.85 -11.44
N GLY A 130 5.19 5.30 -10.93
CA GLY A 130 3.98 4.47 -10.82
C GLY A 130 3.87 3.66 -9.53
N SER A 131 4.92 3.62 -8.69
CA SER A 131 4.84 2.99 -7.37
C SER A 131 4.22 3.88 -6.27
N SER A 132 3.79 5.10 -6.58
CA SER A 132 3.02 5.92 -5.62
C SER A 132 1.73 5.20 -5.25
N GLY A 133 1.38 5.19 -3.96
CA GLY A 133 0.23 4.43 -3.45
C GLY A 133 0.53 2.96 -3.12
N CYS A 134 1.73 2.44 -3.42
CA CYS A 134 2.05 1.05 -3.06
C CYS A 134 2.10 0.88 -1.53
N PRO A 135 1.47 -0.17 -0.97
CA PRO A 135 1.61 -0.48 0.44
C PRO A 135 3.01 -1.01 0.74
N VAL A 136 3.53 -0.60 1.91
CA VAL A 136 4.82 -1.03 2.45
C VAL A 136 4.56 -1.80 3.74
N PHE A 137 5.16 -2.98 3.85
CA PHE A 137 5.09 -3.83 5.03
C PHE A 137 6.47 -4.03 5.63
N ILE A 138 6.55 -4.06 6.96
CA ILE A 138 7.70 -4.61 7.69
C ILE A 138 7.60 -6.12 7.62
N GLU A 139 8.69 -6.74 7.17
CA GLU A 139 8.84 -8.19 7.14
C GLU A 139 9.67 -8.64 8.34
N ARG A 140 9.06 -9.41 9.25
CA ARG A 140 9.75 -10.05 10.36
C ARG A 140 9.77 -11.56 10.15
N LYS A 141 10.98 -12.11 10.10
CA LYS A 141 11.23 -13.55 9.99
C LYS A 141 11.84 -14.04 11.28
N ASN A 142 11.22 -15.02 11.91
CA ASN A 142 11.77 -15.68 13.09
C ASN A 142 11.92 -17.17 12.79
N VAL A 143 13.04 -17.76 13.20
CA VAL A 143 13.25 -19.21 13.14
C VAL A 143 13.29 -19.73 14.56
N GLU A 144 12.28 -20.53 14.94
CA GLU A 144 12.20 -21.15 16.26
C GLU A 144 12.03 -22.66 16.09
N ASN A 145 12.87 -23.45 16.76
CA ASN A 145 12.89 -24.92 16.64
C ASN A 145 13.02 -25.47 15.21
N GLY A 146 13.58 -24.67 14.28
CA GLY A 146 13.70 -25.04 12.86
C GLY A 146 12.49 -24.68 12.00
N GLU A 147 11.44 -24.11 12.59
CA GLU A 147 10.27 -23.59 11.86
C GLU A 147 10.44 -22.09 11.58
N LEU A 148 10.24 -21.70 10.33
CA LEU A 148 10.20 -20.30 9.92
C LEU A 148 8.79 -19.76 10.15
N SER A 149 8.69 -18.67 10.92
CA SER A 149 7.49 -17.84 11.01
C SER A 149 7.75 -16.50 10.37
N GLU A 150 6.81 -16.06 9.54
CA GLU A 150 6.84 -14.77 8.87
C GLU A 150 5.66 -13.93 9.35
N GLN A 151 5.94 -12.69 9.71
CA GLN A 151 4.94 -11.71 10.12
C GLN A 151 5.13 -10.46 9.28
N TYR A 152 4.01 -9.94 8.78
CA TYR A 152 3.98 -8.76 7.93
C TYR A 152 3.14 -7.70 8.63
N TYR A 153 3.69 -6.49 8.76
CA TYR A 153 2.97 -5.38 9.37
C TYR A 153 2.96 -4.17 8.44
N PHE A 154 1.77 -3.67 8.12
CA PHE A 154 1.56 -2.50 7.29
C PHE A 154 2.17 -1.26 7.95
N ALA A 155 3.26 -0.76 7.36
CA ALA A 155 4.01 0.38 7.87
C ALA A 155 3.56 1.70 7.25
N GLY A 156 3.08 1.67 6.02
CA GLY A 156 2.71 2.88 5.31
C GLY A 156 2.54 2.71 3.81
N ILE A 157 2.49 3.85 3.14
CA ILE A 157 2.25 3.93 1.70
C ILE A 157 3.37 4.74 1.06
N ILE A 158 3.86 4.28 -0.10
CA ILE A 158 4.85 5.01 -0.90
C ILE A 158 4.23 6.31 -1.40
N PHE A 159 4.85 7.44 -1.07
CA PHE A 159 4.40 8.76 -1.49
C PHE A 159 5.23 9.24 -2.69
N SER A 160 6.53 9.45 -2.47
CA SER A 160 7.42 10.06 -3.46
C SER A 160 8.87 9.59 -3.30
N LYS A 161 9.66 9.69 -4.37
CA LYS A 161 11.11 9.54 -4.28
C LYS A 161 11.71 10.78 -3.65
N THR A 162 12.68 10.59 -2.77
CA THR A 162 13.49 11.70 -2.28
C THR A 162 14.57 12.00 -3.30
N SER A 163 14.63 13.25 -3.73
CA SER A 163 15.77 13.82 -4.44
C SER A 163 16.39 14.91 -3.58
N PHE A 164 17.70 15.12 -3.73
CA PHE A 164 18.32 16.33 -3.17
C PHE A 164 18.99 17.11 -4.29
N LYS A 165 18.88 18.43 -4.19
CA LYS A 165 19.48 19.35 -5.14
C LYS A 165 20.82 19.83 -4.58
N ASN A 166 21.89 19.64 -5.34
CA ASN A 166 23.17 20.27 -5.07
C ASN A 166 23.42 21.40 -6.11
N ASN A 167 24.58 22.05 -6.04
CA ASN A 167 24.93 23.13 -6.97
C ASN A 167 25.03 22.67 -8.44
N ASP A 168 25.17 21.36 -8.68
CA ASP A 168 25.42 20.76 -10.00
C ASP A 168 24.15 20.12 -10.61
N GLY A 169 23.06 20.02 -9.85
CA GLY A 169 21.81 19.43 -10.31
C GLY A 169 21.00 18.73 -9.21
N GLU A 170 19.96 18.03 -9.63
CA GLU A 170 19.17 17.15 -8.77
C GLU A 170 19.76 15.74 -8.83
N ILE A 171 20.06 15.17 -7.67
CA ILE A 171 20.59 13.82 -7.55
C ILE A 171 19.45 12.92 -7.08
N ASP A 172 19.09 11.96 -7.94
CA ASP A 172 18.18 10.89 -7.59
C ASP A 172 18.83 10.01 -6.51
N THR A 173 18.06 9.73 -5.46
CA THR A 173 18.47 8.80 -4.42
C THR A 173 17.60 7.55 -4.45
N TYR A 174 18.11 6.48 -3.83
CA TYR A 174 17.31 5.29 -3.53
C TYR A 174 16.43 5.47 -2.28
N LEU A 175 16.48 6.66 -1.65
CA LEU A 175 15.61 6.98 -0.53
C LEU A 175 14.23 7.35 -1.03
N VAL A 176 13.24 6.75 -0.39
CA VAL A 176 11.84 6.89 -0.77
C VAL A 176 11.05 7.29 0.46
N THR A 177 10.29 8.36 0.30
CA THR A 177 9.40 8.88 1.32
C THR A 177 8.13 8.05 1.34
N CYS A 178 7.80 7.56 2.52
CA CYS A 178 6.57 6.83 2.80
C CYS A 178 5.75 7.59 3.86
N ILE A 179 4.44 7.66 3.69
CA ILE A 179 3.53 8.16 4.74
C ILE A 179 3.26 7.02 5.72
N HIS A 180 3.30 7.31 7.03
CA HIS A 180 3.00 6.33 8.06
C HIS A 180 1.58 5.77 7.94
N ALA A 181 1.41 4.46 8.11
CA ALA A 181 0.09 3.82 8.11
C ALA A 181 -0.85 4.42 9.17
N LYS A 182 -0.31 4.89 10.30
CA LYS A 182 -1.08 5.57 11.34
C LYS A 182 -1.83 6.82 10.82
N GLU A 183 -1.28 7.51 9.82
CA GLU A 183 -1.96 8.65 9.22
C GLU A 183 -3.18 8.22 8.40
N LEU A 184 -3.09 7.08 7.71
CA LEU A 184 -4.23 6.45 7.06
C LEU A 184 -5.29 6.02 8.08
N GLU A 185 -4.88 5.40 9.18
CA GLU A 185 -5.79 5.02 10.27
C GLU A 185 -6.54 6.23 10.84
N ASN A 186 -5.83 7.32 11.13
CA ASN A 186 -6.44 8.57 11.61
C ASN A 186 -7.46 9.12 10.61
N LEU A 187 -7.11 9.14 9.32
CA LEU A 187 -8.00 9.63 8.27
C LEU A 187 -9.25 8.75 8.15
N ILE A 188 -9.10 7.42 8.23
CA ILE A 188 -10.22 6.48 8.22
C ILE A 188 -11.14 6.76 9.40
N LEU A 189 -10.61 6.83 10.62
CA LEU A 189 -11.40 7.08 11.84
C LEU A 189 -12.14 8.41 11.79
N LEU A 190 -11.52 9.45 11.20
CA LEU A 190 -12.12 10.78 11.09
C LEU A 190 -13.24 10.83 10.04
N LYS A 191 -13.05 10.19 8.89
CA LYS A 191 -13.96 10.31 7.74
C LYS A 191 -15.02 9.18 7.69
N PHE A 192 -14.77 8.07 8.38
CA PHE A 192 -15.62 6.88 8.45
C PHE A 192 -15.75 6.40 9.91
N PRO A 193 -16.34 7.22 10.80
CA PRO A 193 -16.51 6.82 12.20
C PRO A 193 -17.38 5.56 12.28
N SER A 194 -16.97 4.60 13.11
CA SER A 194 -17.80 3.42 13.40
C SER A 194 -19.08 3.89 14.10
N ASN A 195 -20.24 3.51 13.55
CA ASN A 195 -21.54 3.70 14.20
C ASN A 195 -21.67 2.82 15.45
#